data_AF-A0A931F2G0-F1
#
_entry.id   AF-A0A931F2G0-F1
#
_cell.length_a   1.000
_cell.length_b   1.000
_cell.length_c   1.000
_cell.angle_alpha   90.00
_cell.angle_beta   90.00
_cell.angle_gamma   90.00
#
_symmetry.space_group_name_H-M   'P 1'
#
loop_
_entity.id
_entity.type
_entity.pdbx_description
1 polymer ?
#
loop_
_entity_poly.entity_id
_entity_poly.type
_entity_poly.pdbx_seq_one_letter_code
_entity_poly.pdbx_strand_id
1 'polypeptide(L)'
;MLPPTQRLPQARVLIEMERYFVLHAPRQTGKTTTLDTLASELNTQGNITALMFSCESAKAAGDDVGWAESLLLDSLREAAEGSGWPEELLPPNPWPQSSPGSRLRAALREWCRRCPRRVVLFLDEIDALQGTSMVSILSQLRDGHNARPKGRPFPASVVLCGLRDVRDYKVASGGGPGRSNPASPFNIVTESLRLGDFTADQITELYGQHTQATGQAFTNDAVDRVFELTQGQPWLVNALAYEITFRMGVADAITAGQVEEAKERLIRKRATHLDALVARLHEPRVERVIEPIVAGTWPDTDTAFDDDVSYVHDLGLIRGTRDMQIANPIYREVLLRVLGDRTERFVKADPHSFVLPDGRFDLPRLLEEFVVFWREHGEVLIRQEGYHEAACQIILMAFLHRLVNGGGQLDREYAAGTKRLDVLVRWPYTGPDGERLMQREAMELKVWRANENDPLPDGLAQLDRYLDRLTLPTGVLVIFDRRPEAPPWKARGGFERTTTPSGRQVTVLRV
;
A
#
# COMPACT_ATOMS: atom_id res chain seq x y z
N MET A 1 20.70 6.50 -6.80
CA MET A 1 19.54 6.98 -6.02
C MET A 1 18.96 8.19 -6.73
N LEU A 2 17.64 8.35 -6.78
CA LEU A 2 17.02 9.53 -7.39
C LEU A 2 17.23 10.78 -6.51
N PRO A 3 17.52 11.96 -7.10
CA PRO A 3 17.69 13.19 -6.35
C PRO A 3 16.43 13.58 -5.53
N PRO A 4 16.58 14.06 -4.28
CA PRO A 4 15.47 14.53 -3.46
C PRO A 4 14.67 15.66 -4.10
N THR A 5 15.34 16.53 -4.87
CA THR A 5 14.72 17.66 -5.57
C THR A 5 13.70 17.22 -6.62
N GLN A 6 13.86 16.03 -7.22
CA GLN A 6 12.85 15.46 -8.12
C GLN A 6 11.67 14.84 -7.35
N ARG A 7 11.91 14.38 -6.11
CA ARG A 7 10.91 13.71 -5.27
C ARG A 7 10.10 14.68 -4.40
N LEU A 8 10.73 15.79 -4.00
CA LEU A 8 10.20 16.83 -3.11
C LEU A 8 10.66 18.23 -3.58
N PRO A 9 10.19 18.70 -4.76
CA PRO A 9 10.67 19.95 -5.34
C PRO A 9 10.41 21.18 -4.44
N GLN A 10 9.33 21.15 -3.66
CA GLN A 10 8.94 22.25 -2.76
C GLN A 10 9.75 22.28 -1.45
N ALA A 11 10.31 21.15 -1.01
CA ALA A 11 10.96 21.06 0.31
C ALA A 11 12.12 22.06 0.44
N ARG A 12 12.94 22.20 -0.59
CA ARG A 12 14.06 23.15 -0.59
C ARG A 12 13.58 24.60 -0.51
N VAL A 13 12.56 24.96 -1.28
CA VAL A 13 11.98 26.30 -1.27
C VAL A 13 11.44 26.65 0.12
N LEU A 14 10.74 25.72 0.77
CA LEU A 14 10.23 25.92 2.14
C LEU A 14 11.35 26.10 3.17
N ILE A 15 12.44 25.35 3.05
CA ILE A 15 13.62 25.49 3.93
C ILE A 15 14.29 26.86 3.72
N GLU A 16 14.44 27.29 2.47
CA GLU A 16 15.00 28.60 2.14
C GLU A 16 14.11 29.74 2.69
N MET A 17 12.79 29.56 2.65
CA MET A 17 11.79 30.47 3.25
C MET A 17 11.62 30.34 4.78
N GLU A 18 12.41 29.49 5.45
CA GLU A 18 12.38 29.28 6.91
C GLU A 18 11.00 28.84 7.44
N ARG A 19 10.31 28.01 6.63
CA ARG A 19 9.01 27.46 6.95
C ARG A 19 9.13 26.09 7.60
N TYR A 20 8.24 25.84 8.54
CA TYR A 20 8.06 24.50 9.11
C TYR A 20 7.01 23.79 8.28
N PHE A 21 7.24 22.53 7.96
CA PHE A 21 6.32 21.74 7.14
C PHE A 21 6.30 20.28 7.56
N VAL A 22 5.26 19.58 7.15
CA VAL A 22 5.09 18.16 7.38
C VAL A 22 5.46 17.43 6.10
N LEU A 23 6.17 16.31 6.24
CA LEU A 23 6.35 15.32 5.18
C LEU A 23 5.63 14.05 5.61
N HIS A 24 4.53 13.72 4.95
CA HIS A 24 3.82 12.47 5.22
C HIS A 24 3.85 11.56 4.01
N ALA A 25 3.99 10.26 4.25
CA ALA A 25 3.82 9.24 3.21
C ALA A 25 3.67 7.85 3.82
N PRO A 26 3.09 6.90 3.08
CA PRO A 26 3.07 5.49 3.46
C PRO A 26 4.46 4.96 3.87
N ARG A 27 4.47 3.85 4.63
CA ARG A 27 5.72 3.16 4.95
C ARG A 27 6.46 2.76 3.67
N GLN A 28 7.79 2.82 3.72
CA GLN A 28 8.69 2.38 2.65
C GLN A 28 8.57 3.13 1.31
N THR A 29 8.13 4.39 1.34
CA THR A 29 8.16 5.32 0.21
C THR A 29 9.52 6.02 0.02
N GLY A 30 10.52 5.66 0.84
CA GLY A 30 11.86 6.26 0.82
C GLY A 30 11.97 7.61 1.54
N LYS A 31 11.10 7.89 2.53
CA LYS A 31 11.11 9.14 3.31
C LYS A 31 12.47 9.44 3.94
N THR A 32 12.94 8.56 4.83
CA THR A 32 14.23 8.66 5.53
C THR A 32 15.36 8.87 4.54
N THR A 33 15.40 8.07 3.49
CA THR A 33 16.40 8.15 2.42
C THR A 33 16.38 9.50 1.68
N THR A 34 15.20 10.01 1.36
CA THR A 34 15.02 11.30 0.68
C THR A 34 15.45 12.45 1.59
N LEU A 35 15.08 12.41 2.88
CA LEU A 35 15.43 13.43 3.86
C LEU A 35 16.92 13.43 4.21
N ASP A 36 17.53 12.26 4.34
CA ASP A 36 18.96 12.13 4.59
C ASP A 36 19.79 12.71 3.44
N THR A 37 19.40 12.39 2.20
CA THR A 37 20.05 12.95 1.01
C THR A 37 19.84 14.47 0.94
N LEU A 38 18.64 14.98 1.26
CA LEU A 38 18.38 16.42 1.32
C LEU A 38 19.22 17.11 2.41
N ALA A 39 19.36 16.50 3.59
CA ALA A 39 20.20 17.03 4.65
C ALA A 39 21.67 17.09 4.24
N SER A 40 22.18 16.03 3.60
CA SER A 40 23.53 16.00 3.02
C SER A 40 23.74 17.12 1.99
N GLU A 41 22.82 17.28 1.03
CA GLU A 41 22.88 18.36 0.04
C GLU A 41 22.90 19.75 0.68
N LEU A 42 22.09 19.99 1.72
CA LEU A 42 22.08 21.27 2.44
C LEU A 42 23.39 21.53 3.19
N ASN A 43 23.98 20.49 3.80
CA ASN A 43 25.25 20.60 4.51
C ASN A 43 26.42 20.96 3.58
N THR A 44 26.39 20.54 2.31
CA THR A 44 27.42 20.91 1.33
C THR A 44 27.46 22.40 0.98
N GLN A 45 26.38 23.15 1.24
CA GLN A 45 26.29 24.59 0.96
C GLN A 45 27.08 25.45 1.97
N GLY A 46 27.49 24.87 3.11
CA GLY A 46 28.34 25.52 4.10
C GLY A 46 27.70 26.59 4.98
N ASN A 47 26.44 26.99 4.72
CA ASN A 47 25.69 27.99 5.49
C ASN A 47 24.57 27.38 6.37
N ILE A 48 24.32 26.08 6.22
CA ILE A 48 23.28 25.32 6.93
C ILE A 48 23.94 24.17 7.70
N THR A 49 23.40 23.90 8.89
CA THR A 49 23.62 22.67 9.66
C THR A 49 22.30 21.92 9.66
N ALA A 50 22.18 20.93 8.78
CA ALA A 50 21.00 20.11 8.59
C ALA A 50 21.18 18.76 9.29
N LEU A 51 20.35 18.49 10.31
CA LEU A 51 20.38 17.23 11.06
C LEU A 51 19.08 16.45 10.89
N MET A 52 19.19 15.18 10.55
CA MET A 52 18.09 14.22 10.66
C MET A 52 18.30 13.34 11.90
N PHE A 53 17.24 13.09 12.65
CA PHE A 53 17.24 12.12 13.74
C PHE A 53 15.88 11.43 13.88
N SER A 54 15.88 10.20 14.38
CA SER A 54 14.65 9.42 14.60
C SER A 54 14.01 9.77 15.93
N CYS A 55 12.67 9.84 15.94
CA CYS A 55 11.85 9.95 17.15
C CYS A 55 11.40 8.59 17.71
N GLU A 56 11.80 7.47 17.08
CA GLU A 56 11.29 6.12 17.41
C GLU A 56 11.58 5.72 18.87
N SER A 57 12.76 6.05 19.37
CA SER A 57 13.17 5.76 20.76
C SER A 57 12.20 6.35 21.79
N ALA A 58 11.66 7.53 21.51
CA ALA A 58 10.75 8.25 22.40
C ALA A 58 9.37 7.60 22.52
N LYS A 59 9.04 6.61 21.67
CA LYS A 59 7.83 5.80 21.80
C LYS A 59 7.71 5.13 23.17
N ALA A 60 8.84 4.72 23.76
CA ALA A 60 8.88 4.06 25.07
C ALA A 60 8.30 4.93 26.19
N ALA A 61 8.34 6.26 26.03
CA ALA A 61 7.86 7.19 27.06
C ALA A 61 6.34 7.28 27.17
N GLY A 62 5.59 6.88 26.14
CA GLY A 62 4.13 7.03 26.15
C GLY A 62 3.71 8.48 26.42
N ASP A 63 2.93 8.70 27.47
CA ASP A 63 2.47 10.03 27.92
C ASP A 63 3.45 10.77 28.87
N ASP A 64 4.59 10.17 29.22
CA ASP A 64 5.60 10.84 30.05
C ASP A 64 6.39 11.87 29.23
N VAL A 65 5.93 13.12 29.30
CA VAL A 65 6.53 14.26 28.61
C VAL A 65 8.01 14.44 28.94
N GLY A 66 8.39 14.29 30.21
CA GLY A 66 9.76 14.56 30.64
C GLY A 66 10.73 13.50 30.13
N TRP A 67 10.30 12.25 30.11
CA TRP A 67 11.07 11.14 29.57
C TRP A 67 11.14 11.19 28.04
N ALA A 68 10.03 11.51 27.37
CA ALA A 68 10.01 11.70 25.92
C ALA A 68 11.00 12.79 25.45
N GLU A 69 11.03 13.93 26.14
CA GLU A 69 12.01 14.99 25.85
C GLU A 69 13.46 14.52 25.99
N SER A 70 13.77 13.76 27.05
CA SER A 70 15.12 13.24 27.26
C SER A 70 15.53 12.30 26.13
N LEU A 71 14.68 11.33 25.77
CA LEU A 71 14.97 10.37 24.70
C LEU A 71 15.15 11.05 23.34
N LEU A 72 14.37 12.09 23.04
CA LEU A 72 14.53 12.88 21.80
C LEU A 72 15.85 13.66 21.81
N LEU A 73 16.23 14.27 22.93
CA LEU A 73 17.48 15.01 23.05
C LEU A 73 18.71 14.11 22.99
N ASP A 74 18.60 12.89 23.51
CA ASP A 74 19.65 11.86 23.39
C ASP A 74 19.78 11.42 21.92
N SER A 75 18.67 11.11 21.25
CA SER A 75 18.67 10.70 19.83
C SER A 75 19.22 11.81 18.91
N LEU A 76 18.87 13.07 19.19
CA LEU A 76 19.41 14.22 18.47
C LEU A 76 20.92 14.35 18.67
N ARG A 77 21.39 14.17 19.92
CA ARG A 77 22.82 14.23 20.22
C ARG A 77 23.60 13.11 19.54
N GLU A 78 23.12 11.87 19.62
CA GLU A 78 23.74 10.73 18.95
C GLU A 78 23.85 10.94 17.44
N ALA A 79 22.78 11.44 16.81
CA ALA A 79 22.81 11.78 15.39
C ALA A 79 23.81 12.90 15.06
N ALA A 80 23.89 13.93 15.90
CA ALA A 80 24.84 15.02 15.72
C ALA A 80 26.29 14.57 15.91
N GLU A 81 26.59 13.75 16.92
CA GLU A 81 27.93 13.21 17.15
C GLU A 81 28.35 12.25 16.03
N GLY A 82 27.42 11.47 15.48
CA GLY A 82 27.65 10.60 14.32
C GLY A 82 27.90 11.34 12.99
N SER A 83 27.64 12.64 12.92
CA SER A 83 27.78 13.43 11.68
C SER A 83 29.24 13.74 11.28
N GLY A 84 30.18 13.65 12.23
CA GLY A 84 31.57 14.07 12.04
C GLY A 84 31.76 15.59 11.91
N TRP A 85 30.80 16.41 12.32
CA TRP A 85 30.92 17.87 12.30
C TRP A 85 31.96 18.40 13.31
N PRO A 86 32.58 19.57 13.03
CA PRO A 86 33.40 20.25 14.02
C PRO A 86 32.56 20.68 15.23
N GLU A 87 33.22 20.82 16.39
CA GLU A 87 32.58 21.09 17.68
C GLU A 87 31.67 22.33 17.68
N GLU A 88 32.02 23.36 16.90
CA GLU A 88 31.22 24.59 16.76
C GLU A 88 29.82 24.37 16.15
N LEU A 89 29.61 23.29 15.39
CA LEU A 89 28.31 22.95 14.81
C LEU A 89 27.51 21.99 15.69
N LEU A 90 28.15 21.33 16.65
CA LEU A 90 27.50 20.35 17.52
C LEU A 90 26.57 21.01 18.55
N PRO A 91 25.54 20.29 19.01
CA PRO A 91 24.70 20.75 20.10
C PRO A 91 25.49 20.94 21.41
N PRO A 92 24.99 21.79 22.33
CA PRO A 92 25.64 22.01 23.62
C PRO A 92 25.71 20.72 24.45
N ASN A 93 26.87 20.49 25.05
CA ASN A 93 27.10 19.42 26.03
C ASN A 93 27.61 20.03 27.36
N PRO A 94 26.90 19.86 28.50
CA PRO A 94 25.58 19.24 28.64
C PRO A 94 24.46 20.11 28.06
N TRP A 95 23.26 19.53 27.93
CA TRP A 95 22.06 20.29 27.61
C TRP A 95 21.74 21.29 28.73
N PRO A 96 21.12 22.45 28.43
CA PRO A 96 20.71 23.39 29.46
C PRO A 96 19.66 22.76 30.39
N GLN A 97 19.81 23.01 31.70
CA GLN A 97 18.86 22.52 32.70
C GLN A 97 17.50 23.22 32.52
N SER A 98 16.43 22.42 32.44
CA SER A 98 15.07 22.92 32.24
C SER A 98 14.03 21.95 32.80
N SER A 99 12.85 22.47 33.15
CA SER A 99 11.73 21.65 33.62
C SER A 99 11.13 20.80 32.49
N PRO A 100 10.60 19.60 32.79
CA PRO A 100 9.79 18.84 31.84
C PRO A 100 8.75 19.70 31.12
N GLY A 101 8.57 19.48 29.82
CA GLY A 101 7.72 20.28 28.94
C GLY A 101 8.37 21.55 28.39
N SER A 102 9.64 21.78 28.68
CA SER A 102 10.42 22.89 28.12
C SER A 102 11.86 22.54 27.73
N ARG A 103 12.27 21.28 27.94
CA ARG A 103 13.66 20.84 27.74
C ARG A 103 14.05 20.89 26.28
N LEU A 104 13.20 20.39 25.38
CA LEU A 104 13.47 20.41 23.95
C LEU A 104 13.63 21.86 23.45
N ARG A 105 12.69 22.74 23.82
CA ARG A 105 12.75 24.17 23.42
C ARG A 105 14.02 24.85 23.93
N ALA A 106 14.41 24.60 25.18
CA ALA A 106 15.61 25.19 25.78
C ALA A 106 16.89 24.70 25.08
N ALA A 107 16.98 23.40 24.83
CA ALA A 107 18.08 22.76 24.14
C ALA A 107 18.27 23.29 22.70
N LEU A 108 17.20 23.28 21.90
CA LEU A 108 17.24 23.77 20.51
C LEU A 108 17.60 25.25 20.42
N ARG A 109 17.07 26.06 21.34
CA ARG A 109 17.41 27.48 21.43
C ARG A 109 18.90 27.68 21.72
N GLU A 110 19.45 26.94 22.68
CA GLU A 110 20.86 27.06 23.04
C GLU A 110 21.78 26.58 21.91
N TRP A 111 21.40 25.52 21.20
CA TRP A 111 22.13 25.07 20.02
C TRP A 111 22.12 26.13 18.92
N CYS A 112 20.96 26.68 18.55
CA CYS A 112 20.85 27.71 17.51
C CYS A 112 21.55 29.03 17.90
N ARG A 113 21.74 29.30 19.20
CA ARG A 113 22.49 30.45 19.69
C ARG A 113 24.00 30.28 19.50
N ARG A 114 24.51 29.05 19.61
CA ARG A 114 25.95 28.73 19.50
C ARG A 114 26.37 28.42 18.07
N CYS A 115 25.51 27.76 17.31
CA CYS A 115 25.83 27.32 15.96
C CYS A 115 26.05 28.53 15.04
N PRO A 116 27.20 28.63 14.34
CA PRO A 116 27.46 29.72 13.40
C PRO A 116 26.62 29.64 12.12
N ARG A 117 25.91 28.53 11.91
CA ARG A 117 25.10 28.24 10.72
C ARG A 117 23.62 28.15 11.05
N ARG A 118 22.78 28.27 10.03
CA ARG A 118 21.32 28.08 10.17
C ARG A 118 21.04 26.61 10.46
N VAL A 119 20.40 26.32 11.59
CA VAL A 119 20.03 24.94 11.96
C VAL A 119 18.73 24.55 11.26
N VAL A 120 18.72 23.41 10.58
CA VAL A 120 17.55 22.77 9.97
C VAL A 120 17.40 21.37 10.55
N LEU A 121 16.20 21.01 11.00
CA LEU A 121 15.96 19.71 11.64
C LEU A 121 14.95 18.88 10.85
N PHE A 122 15.27 17.61 10.66
CA PHE A 122 14.38 16.59 10.13
C PHE A 122 14.07 15.60 11.25
N LEU A 123 12.83 15.62 11.76
CA LEU A 123 12.36 14.70 12.78
C LEU A 123 11.69 13.53 12.08
N ASP A 124 12.39 12.40 11.98
CA ASP A 124 11.86 11.20 11.35
C ASP A 124 11.00 10.39 12.31
N GLU A 125 9.98 9.72 11.77
CA GLU A 125 9.01 8.92 12.52
C GLU A 125 8.38 9.66 13.70
N ILE A 126 7.97 10.91 13.50
CA ILE A 126 7.32 11.72 14.55
C ILE A 126 6.08 11.02 15.11
N ASP A 127 5.42 10.17 14.32
CA ASP A 127 4.27 9.34 14.70
C ASP A 127 4.57 8.25 15.73
N ALA A 128 5.84 8.04 16.07
CA ALA A 128 6.23 7.23 17.22
C ALA A 128 5.79 7.87 18.54
N LEU A 129 5.74 9.20 18.62
CA LEU A 129 5.19 9.94 19.75
C LEU A 129 3.66 9.90 19.73
N GLN A 130 3.04 9.76 20.90
CA GLN A 130 1.59 9.71 21.02
C GLN A 130 1.12 10.55 22.21
N GLY A 131 -0.18 10.82 22.25
CA GLY A 131 -0.85 11.46 23.38
C GLY A 131 -0.21 12.79 23.81
N THR A 132 -0.02 12.93 25.12
CA THR A 132 0.45 14.15 25.79
C THR A 132 1.88 14.50 25.39
N SER A 133 2.74 13.51 25.18
CA SER A 133 4.12 13.70 24.73
C SER A 133 4.17 14.37 23.36
N MET A 134 3.43 13.85 22.38
CA MET A 134 3.32 14.48 21.05
C MET A 134 2.85 15.93 21.15
N VAL A 135 1.76 16.18 21.90
CA VAL A 135 1.20 17.54 22.07
C VAL A 135 2.21 18.50 22.69
N SER A 136 2.95 18.06 23.71
CA SER A 136 3.98 18.85 24.38
C SER A 136 5.13 19.21 23.43
N ILE A 137 5.67 18.24 22.69
CA ILE A 137 6.77 18.45 21.75
C ILE A 137 6.38 19.43 20.64
N LEU A 138 5.19 19.25 20.04
CA LEU A 138 4.67 20.18 19.03
C LEU A 138 4.47 21.59 19.59
N SER A 139 3.93 21.71 20.81
CA SER A 139 3.73 23.02 21.47
C SER A 139 5.06 23.74 21.70
N GLN A 140 6.11 23.03 22.11
CA GLN A 140 7.44 23.58 22.29
C GLN A 140 8.09 24.07 21.00
N LEU A 141 7.96 23.29 19.92
CA LEU A 141 8.43 23.68 18.58
C LEU A 141 7.71 24.94 18.09
N ARG A 142 6.39 25.03 18.31
CA ARG A 142 5.59 26.21 17.99
C ARG A 142 6.04 27.45 18.76
N ASP A 143 6.21 27.32 20.07
CA ASP A 143 6.64 28.43 20.92
C ASP A 143 7.99 28.97 20.49
N GLY A 144 8.94 28.09 20.16
CA GLY A 144 10.24 28.47 19.64
C GLY A 144 10.15 29.19 18.28
N HIS A 145 9.36 28.64 17.35
CA HIS A 145 9.12 29.27 16.03
C HIS A 145 8.55 30.69 16.18
N ASN A 146 7.52 30.88 17.01
CA ASN A 146 6.88 32.18 17.23
C ASN A 146 7.80 33.19 17.95
N ALA A 147 8.82 32.70 18.65
CA ALA A 147 9.82 33.52 19.32
C ALA A 147 10.98 33.94 18.39
N ARG A 148 11.19 33.23 17.27
CA ARG A 148 12.29 33.45 16.34
C ARG A 148 12.32 34.87 15.75
N PRO A 149 11.20 35.46 15.27
CA PRO A 149 11.18 36.84 14.81
C PRO A 149 11.45 37.88 15.91
N LYS A 150 11.32 37.50 17.19
CA LYS A 150 11.57 38.37 18.36
C LYS A 150 13.03 38.34 18.82
N GLY A 151 13.94 37.87 17.96
CA GLY A 151 15.37 37.77 18.26
C GLY A 151 15.76 36.64 19.21
N ARG A 152 14.90 35.61 19.38
CA ARG A 152 15.26 34.40 20.14
C ARG A 152 15.66 33.29 19.15
N PRO A 153 16.95 32.92 19.04
CA PRO A 153 17.40 31.91 18.09
C PRO A 153 16.65 30.58 18.27
N PHE A 154 16.26 29.98 17.16
CA PHE A 154 15.56 28.71 17.07
C PHE A 154 15.77 28.15 15.65
N PRO A 155 15.57 26.84 15.38
CA PRO A 155 15.80 26.28 14.06
C PRO A 155 15.12 27.08 12.95
N ALA A 156 15.83 27.28 11.84
CA ALA A 156 15.34 28.03 10.70
C ALA A 156 14.18 27.28 10.03
N SER A 157 14.28 25.95 9.95
CA SER A 157 13.25 25.06 9.45
C SER A 157 13.21 23.78 10.29
N VAL A 158 12.00 23.24 10.46
CA VAL A 158 11.75 21.92 11.04
C VAL A 158 10.81 21.17 10.12
N VAL A 159 11.23 19.97 9.72
CA VAL A 159 10.47 19.04 8.91
C VAL A 159 10.03 17.90 9.80
N LEU A 160 8.72 17.73 9.95
CA LEU A 160 8.14 16.62 10.69
C LEU A 160 7.79 15.51 9.70
N CYS A 161 8.45 14.37 9.83
CA CYS A 161 8.27 13.25 8.91
C CYS A 161 7.53 12.11 9.60
N GLY A 162 6.49 11.58 8.96
CA GLY A 162 5.67 10.51 9.54
C GLY A 162 4.76 9.83 8.53
N LEU A 163 3.87 8.97 9.05
CA LEU A 163 2.88 8.24 8.25
C LEU A 163 1.67 9.08 7.83
N ARG A 164 1.24 10.03 8.66
CA ARG A 164 0.01 10.81 8.47
C ARG A 164 0.30 12.30 8.53
N ASP A 165 -0.64 13.10 8.05
CA ASP A 165 -0.60 14.54 8.31
C ASP A 165 -0.68 14.81 9.82
N VAL A 166 0.06 15.81 10.30
CA VAL A 166 0.03 16.19 11.71
C VAL A 166 -1.36 16.65 12.16
N ARG A 167 -2.19 17.12 11.22
CA ARG A 167 -3.59 17.46 11.41
C ARG A 167 -4.43 16.26 11.90
N ASP A 168 -4.07 15.04 11.50
CA ASP A 168 -4.84 13.82 11.77
C ASP A 168 -4.48 13.16 13.11
N TYR A 169 -3.33 13.52 13.72
CA TYR A 169 -2.97 13.02 15.06
C TYR A 169 -3.92 13.52 16.17
N LYS A 170 -4.74 14.55 15.88
CA LYS A 170 -5.80 15.03 16.78
C LYS A 170 -6.85 13.96 17.08
N VAL A 171 -7.22 13.16 16.08
CA VAL A 171 -8.27 12.14 16.19
C VAL A 171 -7.75 10.91 16.96
N ALA A 172 -6.50 10.54 16.74
CA ALA A 172 -5.87 9.38 17.41
C ALA A 172 -5.57 9.63 18.90
N SER A 173 -5.38 10.88 19.32
CA SER A 173 -5.02 11.25 20.71
C SER A 173 -6.24 11.34 21.66
N GLY A 174 -7.34 10.64 21.35
CA GLY A 174 -8.53 10.57 22.22
C GLY A 174 -9.47 11.77 22.15
N GLY A 175 -9.34 12.63 21.14
CA GLY A 175 -10.34 13.65 20.83
C GLY A 175 -11.56 13.00 20.19
N GLY A 176 -12.60 12.73 20.97
CA GLY A 176 -13.86 12.19 20.44
C GLY A 176 -14.43 13.07 19.31
N PRO A 177 -15.15 12.48 18.33
CA PRO A 177 -15.77 13.19 17.22
C PRO A 177 -16.80 14.17 17.80
N GLY A 178 -16.45 15.44 17.93
CA GLY A 178 -17.28 16.47 18.57
C GLY A 178 -16.55 17.40 19.53
N ARG A 179 -15.34 17.05 20.01
CA ARG A 179 -14.49 18.02 20.74
C ARG A 179 -13.69 18.86 19.75
N SER A 180 -14.37 19.82 19.11
CA SER A 180 -13.72 20.92 18.40
C SER A 180 -12.96 21.80 19.41
N ASN A 181 -11.72 21.43 19.72
CA ASN A 181 -10.79 22.36 20.37
C ASN A 181 -10.22 23.29 19.29
N PRO A 182 -10.51 24.62 19.29
CA PRO A 182 -10.26 25.49 18.14
C PRO A 182 -8.78 25.77 17.83
N ALA A 183 -7.84 25.40 18.72
CA ALA A 183 -6.43 25.68 18.55
C ALA A 183 -5.65 24.38 18.34
N SER A 184 -5.33 24.05 17.08
CA SER A 184 -4.24 23.10 16.83
C SER A 184 -2.99 23.60 17.56
N PRO A 185 -2.31 22.78 18.39
CA PRO A 185 -1.04 23.19 19.00
C PRO A 185 0.03 23.46 17.94
N PHE A 186 -0.19 23.12 16.67
CA PHE A 186 0.81 23.23 15.60
C PHE A 186 0.32 23.95 14.32
N ASN A 187 -0.34 25.11 14.46
CA ASN A 187 -0.75 25.96 13.32
C ASN A 187 0.42 26.75 12.66
N ILE A 188 1.66 26.30 12.83
CA ILE A 188 2.85 26.92 12.21
C ILE A 188 3.33 26.16 10.96
N VAL A 189 2.74 25.00 10.69
CA VAL A 189 2.96 24.21 9.47
C VAL A 189 2.39 24.99 8.31
N THR A 190 3.28 25.40 7.41
CA THR A 190 2.89 26.19 6.23
C THR A 190 2.33 25.28 5.14
N GLU A 191 2.93 24.09 4.97
CA GLU A 191 2.54 23.10 3.97
C GLU A 191 2.66 21.68 4.53
N SER A 192 1.83 20.78 4.01
CA SER A 192 1.92 19.34 4.24
C SER A 192 2.26 18.70 2.90
N LEU A 193 3.49 18.22 2.78
CA LEU A 193 4.01 17.60 1.57
C LEU A 193 3.79 16.09 1.65
N ARG A 194 3.23 15.52 0.58
CA ARG A 194 3.14 14.07 0.42
C ARG A 194 4.29 13.57 -0.45
N LEU A 195 5.11 12.65 0.06
CA LEU A 195 6.08 11.94 -0.78
C LEU A 195 5.32 10.91 -1.64
N GLY A 196 5.23 11.17 -2.94
CA GLY A 196 4.50 10.33 -3.88
C GLY A 196 5.21 9.03 -4.26
N ASP A 197 4.57 8.22 -5.09
CA ASP A 197 5.20 7.08 -5.76
C ASP A 197 6.11 7.55 -6.91
N PHE A 198 6.97 6.67 -7.43
CA PHE A 198 7.80 7.00 -8.59
C PHE A 198 6.95 7.14 -9.86
N THR A 199 7.29 8.11 -10.70
CA THR A 199 6.77 8.16 -12.07
C THR A 199 7.47 7.10 -12.95
N ALA A 200 6.90 6.77 -14.11
CA ALA A 200 7.55 5.88 -15.08
C ALA A 200 8.95 6.38 -15.48
N ASP A 201 9.11 7.71 -15.68
CA ASP A 201 10.39 8.34 -15.97
C ASP A 201 11.39 8.17 -14.82
N GLN A 202 10.93 8.32 -13.58
CA GLN A 202 11.76 8.12 -12.38
C GLN A 202 12.23 6.67 -12.24
N ILE A 203 11.38 5.68 -12.56
CA ILE A 203 11.81 4.27 -12.58
C ILE A 203 12.83 4.05 -13.69
N THR A 204 12.60 4.61 -14.87
CA THR A 204 13.53 4.54 -16.01
C THR A 204 14.90 5.11 -15.63
N GLU A 205 14.93 6.28 -15.00
CA GLU A 205 16.17 6.90 -14.51
C GLU A 205 16.84 6.02 -13.44
N LEU A 206 16.08 5.53 -12.46
CA LEU A 206 16.59 4.69 -11.37
C LEU A 206 17.25 3.40 -11.91
N TYR A 207 16.60 2.71 -12.84
CA TYR A 207 17.16 1.49 -13.45
C TYR A 207 18.25 1.79 -14.48
N GLY A 208 18.22 2.98 -15.10
CA GLY A 208 19.32 3.50 -15.92
C GLY A 208 20.60 3.67 -15.11
N GLN A 209 20.51 4.15 -13.86
CA GLN A 209 21.66 4.25 -12.96
C GLN A 209 22.28 2.86 -12.65
N HIS A 210 21.44 1.83 -12.42
CA HIS A 210 21.92 0.44 -12.27
C HIS A 210 22.63 -0.06 -13.51
N THR A 211 22.04 0.20 -14.68
CA THR A 211 22.61 -0.19 -15.99
C THR A 211 23.98 0.43 -16.19
N GLN A 212 24.15 1.72 -15.87
CA GLN A 212 25.43 2.42 -15.97
C GLN A 212 26.48 1.85 -15.00
N ALA A 213 26.07 1.48 -13.79
CA ALA A 213 26.99 0.99 -12.76
C ALA A 213 27.43 -0.47 -12.98
N THR A 214 26.57 -1.31 -13.55
CA THR A 214 26.78 -2.77 -13.62
C THR A 214 26.94 -3.30 -15.04
N GLY A 215 26.53 -2.55 -16.05
CA GLY A 215 26.41 -3.01 -17.44
C GLY A 215 25.16 -3.86 -17.71
N GLN A 216 24.38 -4.21 -16.69
CA GLN A 216 23.16 -5.01 -16.85
C GLN A 216 21.95 -4.10 -17.15
N ALA A 217 21.43 -4.21 -18.37
CA ALA A 217 20.31 -3.39 -18.84
C ALA A 217 18.95 -3.95 -18.43
N PHE A 218 18.00 -3.06 -18.14
CA PHE A 218 16.56 -3.36 -18.15
C PHE A 218 16.00 -2.98 -19.53
N THR A 219 15.23 -3.88 -20.14
CA THR A 219 14.49 -3.58 -21.38
C THR A 219 13.34 -2.61 -21.11
N ASN A 220 12.92 -1.85 -22.12
CA ASN A 220 11.78 -0.91 -21.97
C ASN A 220 10.51 -1.63 -21.49
N ASP A 221 10.18 -2.78 -22.09
CA ASP A 221 9.04 -3.59 -21.68
C ASP A 221 9.14 -4.05 -20.21
N ALA A 222 10.35 -4.29 -19.69
CA ALA A 222 10.54 -4.61 -18.28
C ALA A 222 10.26 -3.41 -17.37
N VAL A 223 10.70 -2.21 -17.77
CA VAL A 223 10.44 -0.97 -17.02
C VAL A 223 8.95 -0.66 -17.00
N ASP A 224 8.28 -0.74 -18.16
CA ASP A 224 6.84 -0.54 -18.29
C ASP A 224 6.09 -1.55 -17.41
N ARG A 225 6.51 -2.82 -17.46
CA ARG A 225 5.87 -3.85 -16.64
C ARG A 225 6.05 -3.63 -15.14
N VAL A 226 7.24 -3.18 -14.72
CA VAL A 226 7.46 -2.79 -13.32
C VAL A 226 6.54 -1.64 -12.93
N PHE A 227 6.42 -0.60 -13.76
CA PHE A 227 5.52 0.52 -13.47
C PHE A 227 4.06 0.04 -13.40
N GLU A 228 3.60 -0.79 -14.31
CA GLU A 228 2.25 -1.37 -14.27
C GLU A 228 1.98 -2.13 -12.97
N LEU A 229 2.89 -3.01 -12.56
CA LEU A 229 2.71 -3.88 -11.40
C LEU A 229 2.81 -3.16 -10.05
N THR A 230 3.68 -2.15 -9.98
CA THR A 230 4.00 -1.44 -8.73
C THR A 230 3.28 -0.11 -8.60
N GLN A 231 2.84 0.45 -9.74
CA GLN A 231 2.33 1.82 -9.87
C GLN A 231 3.27 2.85 -9.26
N GLY A 232 4.58 2.58 -9.33
CA GLY A 232 5.62 3.47 -8.80
C GLY A 232 5.97 3.25 -7.34
N GLN A 233 5.30 2.35 -6.62
CA GLN A 233 5.51 2.18 -5.18
C GLN A 233 7.00 1.87 -4.89
N PRO A 234 7.73 2.76 -4.19
CA PRO A 234 9.20 2.72 -4.17
C PRO A 234 9.80 1.41 -3.67
N TRP A 235 9.20 0.79 -2.65
CA TRP A 235 9.70 -0.48 -2.13
C TRP A 235 9.53 -1.63 -3.12
N LEU A 236 8.36 -1.77 -3.75
CA LEU A 236 8.06 -2.80 -4.73
C LEU A 236 8.97 -2.66 -5.95
N VAL A 237 9.18 -1.43 -6.43
CA VAL A 237 10.12 -1.15 -7.53
C VAL A 237 11.53 -1.65 -7.19
N ASN A 238 12.03 -1.35 -6.00
CA ASN A 238 13.35 -1.80 -5.56
C ASN A 238 13.38 -3.31 -5.23
N ALA A 239 12.30 -3.86 -4.67
CA ALA A 239 12.20 -5.27 -4.29
C ALA A 239 12.17 -6.18 -5.53
N LEU A 240 11.45 -5.79 -6.59
CA LEU A 240 11.47 -6.50 -7.86
C LEU A 240 12.87 -6.47 -8.48
N ALA A 241 13.50 -5.30 -8.57
CA ALA A 241 14.86 -5.19 -9.08
C ALA A 241 15.85 -6.05 -8.28
N TYR A 242 15.76 -6.04 -6.94
CA TYR A 242 16.61 -6.86 -6.07
C TYR A 242 16.36 -8.36 -6.25
N GLU A 243 15.09 -8.79 -6.35
CA GLU A 243 14.77 -10.20 -6.57
C GLU A 243 15.32 -10.68 -7.92
N ILE A 244 15.21 -9.89 -8.98
CA ILE A 244 15.73 -10.25 -10.32
C ILE A 244 17.26 -10.31 -10.31
N THR A 245 17.91 -9.24 -9.86
CA THR A 245 19.36 -9.08 -9.99
C THR A 245 20.13 -9.98 -9.02
N PHE A 246 19.69 -10.11 -7.77
CA PHE A 246 20.43 -10.86 -6.75
C PHE A 246 19.86 -12.25 -6.46
N ARG A 247 18.54 -12.44 -6.46
CA ARG A 247 17.92 -13.70 -5.98
C ARG A 247 17.60 -14.68 -7.11
N MET A 248 17.23 -14.17 -8.28
CA MET A 248 17.13 -14.96 -9.51
C MET A 248 18.50 -15.08 -10.17
N GLY A 249 19.40 -14.11 -9.95
CA GLY A 249 20.75 -14.13 -10.49
C GLY A 249 20.76 -14.05 -12.01
N VAL A 250 19.81 -13.30 -12.58
CA VAL A 250 19.77 -13.05 -14.02
C VAL A 250 21.07 -12.33 -14.39
N ALA A 251 21.82 -12.87 -15.34
CA ALA A 251 23.07 -12.28 -15.81
C ALA A 251 22.87 -11.39 -17.06
N ASP A 252 21.93 -11.76 -17.91
CA ASP A 252 21.62 -11.05 -19.15
C ASP A 252 20.72 -9.82 -18.91
N ALA A 253 20.31 -9.18 -20.01
CA ALA A 253 19.34 -8.08 -19.98
C ALA A 253 18.00 -8.54 -19.36
N ILE A 254 17.44 -7.67 -18.52
CA ILE A 254 16.23 -7.94 -17.76
C ILE A 254 14.99 -7.68 -18.61
N THR A 255 14.13 -8.69 -18.73
CA THR A 255 12.92 -8.70 -19.56
C THR A 255 11.64 -8.68 -18.74
N ALA A 256 10.52 -8.31 -19.36
CA ALA A 256 9.19 -8.35 -18.72
C ALA A 256 8.83 -9.74 -18.15
N GLY A 257 9.28 -10.82 -18.80
CA GLY A 257 9.07 -12.19 -18.30
C GLY A 257 9.75 -12.44 -16.94
N GLN A 258 10.97 -11.91 -16.75
CA GLN A 258 11.66 -12.02 -15.46
C GLN A 258 11.03 -11.12 -14.39
N VAL A 259 10.44 -9.99 -14.78
CA VAL A 259 9.66 -9.15 -13.87
C VAL A 259 8.44 -9.90 -13.33
N GLU A 260 7.73 -10.64 -14.18
CA GLU A 260 6.61 -11.49 -13.75
C GLU A 260 7.06 -12.59 -12.80
N GLU A 261 8.15 -13.29 -13.12
CA GLU A 261 8.68 -14.33 -12.24
C GLU A 261 9.08 -13.75 -10.87
N ALA A 262 9.72 -12.59 -10.85
CA ALA A 262 10.08 -11.90 -9.62
C ALA A 262 8.85 -11.49 -8.79
N LYS A 263 7.79 -11.00 -9.45
CA LYS A 263 6.50 -10.68 -8.83
C LYS A 263 5.91 -11.91 -8.12
N GLU A 264 5.82 -13.04 -8.82
CA GLU A 264 5.32 -14.31 -8.26
C GLU A 264 6.15 -14.76 -7.05
N ARG A 265 7.48 -14.68 -7.15
CA ARG A 265 8.40 -15.04 -6.07
C ARG A 265 8.23 -14.13 -4.85
N LEU A 266 8.06 -12.82 -5.07
CA LEU A 266 7.84 -11.83 -4.01
C LEU A 266 6.54 -12.09 -3.25
N ILE A 267 5.45 -12.37 -3.97
CA ILE A 267 4.12 -12.67 -3.40
C ILE A 267 4.16 -14.01 -2.65
N ARG A 268 4.83 -15.04 -3.17
CA ARG A 268 5.01 -16.34 -2.50
C ARG A 268 5.81 -16.28 -1.22
N LYS A 269 6.88 -15.48 -1.19
CA LYS A 269 7.77 -15.39 -0.03
C LYS A 269 7.17 -14.68 1.19
N ARG A 270 5.99 -14.05 1.07
CA ARG A 270 5.41 -13.19 2.12
C ARG A 270 6.48 -12.26 2.69
N ALA A 271 7.01 -11.38 1.85
CA ALA A 271 8.01 -10.41 2.30
C ALA A 271 7.49 -9.65 3.53
N THR A 272 8.36 -9.33 4.49
CA THR A 272 8.00 -8.75 5.80
C THR A 272 7.10 -7.51 5.72
N HIS A 273 7.22 -6.72 4.66
CA HIS A 273 6.32 -5.59 4.39
C HIS A 273 4.89 -6.02 4.05
N LEU A 274 4.74 -7.07 3.25
CA LEU A 274 3.44 -7.64 2.91
C LEU A 274 2.75 -8.19 4.18
N ASP A 275 3.50 -8.83 5.08
CA ASP A 275 2.98 -9.28 6.38
C ASP A 275 2.49 -8.12 7.27
N ALA A 276 3.19 -6.97 7.25
CA ALA A 276 2.74 -5.78 7.95
C ALA A 276 1.42 -5.22 7.38
N LEU A 277 1.21 -5.34 6.06
CA LEU A 277 -0.05 -4.99 5.40
C LEU A 277 -1.17 -5.97 5.79
N VAL A 278 -0.88 -7.28 5.85
CA VAL A 278 -1.83 -8.32 6.29
C VAL A 278 -2.45 -7.97 7.64
N ALA A 279 -1.61 -7.60 8.60
CA ALA A 279 -2.08 -7.28 9.95
C ALA A 279 -3.12 -6.13 9.97
N ARG A 280 -3.04 -5.20 9.02
CA ARG A 280 -3.93 -4.04 8.93
C ARG A 280 -5.26 -4.37 8.24
N LEU A 281 -5.33 -5.41 7.41
CA LEU A 281 -6.57 -5.78 6.69
C LEU A 281 -7.69 -6.24 7.62
N HIS A 282 -7.37 -6.62 8.86
CA HIS A 282 -8.36 -7.00 9.88
C HIS A 282 -8.74 -5.85 10.82
N GLU A 283 -8.21 -4.63 10.61
CA GLU A 283 -8.68 -3.46 11.35
C GLU A 283 -10.08 -3.08 10.84
N PRO A 284 -11.09 -2.91 11.73
CA PRO A 284 -12.46 -2.62 11.30
C PRO A 284 -12.57 -1.42 10.35
N ARG A 285 -11.77 -0.39 10.59
CA ARG A 285 -11.73 0.81 9.74
C ARG A 285 -11.12 0.58 8.36
N VAL A 286 -10.16 -0.35 8.23
CA VAL A 286 -9.57 -0.71 6.95
C VAL A 286 -10.55 -1.59 6.19
N GLU A 287 -11.15 -2.55 6.87
CA GLU A 287 -12.17 -3.46 6.34
C GLU A 287 -13.35 -2.70 5.72
N ARG A 288 -13.89 -1.69 6.41
CA ARG A 288 -14.96 -0.81 5.89
C ARG A 288 -14.66 -0.19 4.52
N VAL A 289 -13.39 0.11 4.25
CA VAL A 289 -12.95 0.74 2.99
C VAL A 289 -12.61 -0.30 1.93
N ILE A 290 -11.94 -1.38 2.33
CA ILE A 290 -11.46 -2.42 1.41
C ILE A 290 -12.61 -3.31 0.92
N GLU A 291 -13.56 -3.66 1.79
CA GLU A 291 -14.64 -4.58 1.47
C GLU A 291 -15.47 -4.12 0.27
N PRO A 292 -15.95 -2.86 0.18
CA PRO A 292 -16.66 -2.36 -1.00
C PRO A 292 -15.82 -2.43 -2.28
N ILE A 293 -14.50 -2.18 -2.19
CA ILE A 293 -13.59 -2.25 -3.34
C ILE A 293 -13.48 -3.68 -3.86
N VAL A 294 -13.37 -4.66 -2.96
CA VAL A 294 -13.28 -6.09 -3.30
C VAL A 294 -14.63 -6.62 -3.82
N ALA A 295 -15.73 -6.17 -3.23
CA ALA A 295 -17.09 -6.51 -3.62
C ALA A 295 -17.53 -5.82 -4.94
N GLY A 296 -16.84 -4.76 -5.36
CA GLY A 296 -17.21 -3.94 -6.52
C GLY A 296 -18.44 -3.06 -6.25
N THR A 297 -18.78 -2.83 -4.99
CA THR A 297 -19.94 -2.04 -4.56
C THR A 297 -19.56 -0.61 -4.20
N TRP A 298 -20.55 0.27 -4.12
CA TRP A 298 -20.38 1.62 -3.58
C TRP A 298 -20.69 1.62 -2.09
N PRO A 299 -19.83 2.18 -1.24
CA PRO A 299 -20.10 2.35 0.18
C PRO A 299 -21.12 3.47 0.40
N ASP A 300 -21.87 3.39 1.50
CA ASP A 300 -22.58 4.55 2.03
C ASP A 300 -21.56 5.54 2.59
N THR A 301 -21.60 6.78 2.10
CA THR A 301 -20.61 7.82 2.44
C THR A 301 -21.10 8.67 3.61
N ASP A 302 -20.36 8.65 4.72
CA ASP A 302 -20.49 9.62 5.81
C ASP A 302 -19.11 10.21 6.18
N THR A 303 -19.08 11.20 7.09
CA THR A 303 -17.81 11.82 7.53
C THR A 303 -16.85 10.85 8.20
N ALA A 304 -17.34 9.79 8.86
CA ALA A 304 -16.48 8.78 9.48
C ALA A 304 -15.85 7.86 8.42
N PHE A 305 -16.56 7.62 7.32
CA PHE A 305 -16.07 6.91 6.15
C PHE A 305 -14.96 7.71 5.44
N ASP A 306 -15.12 9.03 5.29
CA ASP A 306 -14.09 9.89 4.69
C ASP A 306 -12.76 9.87 5.48
N ASP A 307 -12.84 9.86 6.82
CA ASP A 307 -11.67 9.73 7.70
C ASP A 307 -10.98 8.35 7.56
N ASP A 308 -11.76 7.30 7.36
CA ASP A 308 -11.25 5.95 7.10
C ASP A 308 -10.60 5.82 5.73
N VAL A 309 -11.22 6.37 4.69
CA VAL A 309 -10.65 6.40 3.34
C VAL A 309 -9.32 7.14 3.36
N SER A 310 -9.24 8.28 4.04
CA SER A 310 -8.00 9.04 4.21
C SER A 310 -6.92 8.21 4.93
N TYR A 311 -7.30 7.50 5.98
CA TYR A 311 -6.38 6.61 6.69
C TYR A 311 -5.86 5.46 5.82
N VAL A 312 -6.74 4.79 5.07
CA VAL A 312 -6.36 3.67 4.19
C VAL A 312 -5.49 4.15 3.02
N HIS A 313 -5.75 5.36 2.52
CA HIS A 313 -4.88 6.03 1.54
C HIS A 313 -3.49 6.34 2.13
N ASP A 314 -3.42 6.83 3.36
CA ASP A 314 -2.15 7.11 4.04
C ASP A 314 -1.36 5.85 4.41
N LEU A 315 -2.04 4.73 4.63
CA LEU A 315 -1.41 3.41 4.71
C LEU A 315 -0.81 2.96 3.37
N GLY A 316 -1.19 3.60 2.26
CA GLY A 316 -0.77 3.22 0.90
C GLY A 316 -1.51 2.00 0.35
N LEU A 317 -2.67 1.65 0.92
CA LEU A 317 -3.49 0.52 0.46
C LEU A 317 -4.35 0.87 -0.75
N ILE A 318 -4.73 2.15 -0.89
CA ILE A 318 -5.51 2.66 -2.03
C ILE A 318 -4.81 3.85 -2.69
N ARG A 319 -5.09 4.06 -3.98
CA ARG A 319 -4.44 5.11 -4.79
C ARG A 319 -4.95 6.52 -4.51
N GLY A 320 -6.21 6.65 -4.14
CA GLY A 320 -6.83 7.95 -3.92
C GLY A 320 -8.10 7.83 -3.08
N THR A 321 -8.55 8.99 -2.58
CA THR A 321 -9.74 9.09 -1.73
C THR A 321 -11.04 9.21 -2.54
N ARG A 322 -10.95 9.64 -3.80
CA ARG A 322 -12.09 9.73 -4.73
C ARG A 322 -12.24 8.46 -5.57
N ASP A 323 -11.14 8.03 -6.18
CA ASP A 323 -11.06 6.79 -6.95
C ASP A 323 -10.54 5.67 -6.04
N MET A 324 -11.46 5.09 -5.27
CA MET A 324 -11.18 4.00 -4.34
C MET A 324 -10.75 2.72 -5.09
N GLN A 325 -9.45 2.63 -5.37
CA GLN A 325 -8.82 1.49 -6.03
C GLN A 325 -7.61 1.05 -5.21
N ILE A 326 -7.39 -0.26 -5.12
CA ILE A 326 -6.17 -0.80 -4.52
C ILE A 326 -4.95 -0.18 -5.19
N ALA A 327 -3.95 0.22 -4.38
CA ALA A 327 -2.85 1.07 -4.81
C ALA A 327 -2.12 0.54 -6.06
N ASN A 328 -1.86 -0.78 -6.10
CA ASN A 328 -1.16 -1.43 -7.19
C ASN A 328 -1.60 -2.91 -7.40
N PRO A 329 -1.35 -3.49 -8.60
CA PRO A 329 -1.66 -4.89 -8.89
C PRO A 329 -1.04 -5.92 -7.94
N ILE A 330 0.16 -5.70 -7.41
CA ILE A 330 0.78 -6.65 -6.46
C ILE A 330 -0.02 -6.69 -5.15
N TYR A 331 -0.37 -5.54 -4.59
CA TYR A 331 -1.15 -5.46 -3.35
C TYR A 331 -2.54 -6.08 -3.51
N ARG A 332 -3.14 -5.90 -4.68
CA ARG A 332 -4.42 -6.50 -5.03
C ARG A 332 -4.37 -8.03 -4.94
N GLU A 333 -3.32 -8.65 -5.46
CA GLU A 333 -3.13 -10.10 -5.41
C GLU A 333 -2.81 -10.59 -3.98
N VAL A 334 -1.93 -9.87 -3.28
CA VAL A 334 -1.58 -10.18 -1.89
C VAL A 334 -2.81 -10.13 -0.99
N LEU A 335 -3.62 -9.09 -1.11
CA LEU A 335 -4.84 -8.89 -0.31
C LEU A 335 -5.77 -10.11 -0.43
N LEU A 336 -6.05 -10.56 -1.66
CA LEU A 336 -6.87 -11.75 -1.87
C LEU A 336 -6.32 -13.00 -1.24
N ARG A 337 -5.03 -13.24 -1.45
CA ARG A 337 -4.39 -14.45 -0.94
C ARG A 337 -4.44 -14.49 0.58
N VAL A 338 -4.33 -13.32 1.20
CA VAL A 338 -4.36 -13.17 2.64
C VAL A 338 -5.76 -13.39 3.19
N LEU A 339 -6.77 -12.74 2.60
CA LEU A 339 -8.17 -12.98 2.98
C LEU A 339 -8.57 -14.44 2.71
N GLY A 340 -8.09 -15.01 1.61
CA GLY A 340 -8.35 -16.38 1.18
C GLY A 340 -7.60 -17.48 1.94
N ASP A 341 -6.60 -17.16 2.77
CA ASP A 341 -5.72 -18.15 3.43
C ASP A 341 -6.51 -19.17 4.26
N ARG A 342 -7.61 -18.72 4.90
CA ARG A 342 -8.50 -19.60 5.65
C ARG A 342 -9.21 -20.58 4.72
N THR A 343 -9.76 -20.09 3.62
CA THR A 343 -10.47 -20.87 2.61
C THR A 343 -9.57 -21.94 1.99
N GLU A 344 -8.31 -21.59 1.64
CA GLU A 344 -7.36 -22.53 1.05
C GLU A 344 -7.13 -23.78 1.90
N ARG A 345 -7.25 -23.70 3.22
CA ARG A 345 -7.07 -24.85 4.13
C ARG A 345 -8.15 -25.92 3.96
N PHE A 346 -9.32 -25.54 3.48
CA PHE A 346 -10.44 -26.44 3.20
C PHE A 346 -10.36 -27.07 1.80
N VAL A 347 -9.56 -26.51 0.90
CA VAL A 347 -9.38 -27.06 -0.45
C VAL A 347 -8.45 -28.27 -0.39
N LYS A 348 -9.02 -29.47 -0.56
CA LYS A 348 -8.27 -30.74 -0.53
C LYS A 348 -8.01 -31.34 -1.92
N ALA A 349 -8.69 -30.84 -2.95
CA ALA A 349 -8.53 -31.32 -4.31
C ALA A 349 -7.08 -31.18 -4.79
N ASP A 350 -6.62 -32.16 -5.56
CA ASP A 350 -5.29 -32.16 -6.16
C ASP A 350 -5.28 -31.27 -7.42
N PRO A 351 -4.44 -30.22 -7.50
CA PRO A 351 -4.31 -29.38 -8.68
C PRO A 351 -4.10 -30.16 -9.99
N HIS A 352 -3.36 -31.29 -9.94
CA HIS A 352 -3.08 -32.08 -11.14
C HIS A 352 -4.32 -32.75 -11.74
N SER A 353 -5.39 -32.90 -10.95
CA SER A 353 -6.64 -33.50 -11.42
C SER A 353 -7.43 -32.61 -12.39
N PHE A 354 -7.06 -31.32 -12.52
CA PHE A 354 -7.68 -30.35 -13.41
C PHE A 354 -6.86 -30.07 -14.68
N VAL A 355 -5.93 -30.98 -15.01
CA VAL A 355 -5.12 -30.91 -16.23
C VAL A 355 -5.49 -32.08 -17.12
N LEU A 356 -5.93 -31.78 -18.34
CA LEU A 356 -6.27 -32.78 -19.35
C LEU A 356 -5.00 -33.49 -19.87
N PRO A 357 -5.11 -34.68 -20.47
CA PRO A 357 -3.96 -35.39 -21.04
C PRO A 357 -3.18 -34.61 -22.10
N ASP A 358 -3.80 -33.64 -22.77
CA ASP A 358 -3.17 -32.74 -23.75
C ASP A 358 -2.51 -31.50 -23.09
N GLY A 359 -2.48 -31.44 -21.77
CA GLY A 359 -1.89 -30.36 -20.98
C GLY A 359 -2.79 -29.13 -20.79
N ARG A 360 -4.02 -29.13 -21.34
CA ARG A 360 -4.97 -28.03 -21.16
C ARG A 360 -5.64 -28.06 -19.79
N PHE A 361 -6.17 -26.91 -19.38
CA PHE A 361 -6.88 -26.75 -18.12
C PHE A 361 -8.35 -27.16 -18.24
N ASP A 362 -8.79 -28.04 -17.34
CA ASP A 362 -10.16 -28.55 -17.27
C ASP A 362 -11.04 -27.64 -16.39
N LEU A 363 -11.43 -26.48 -16.93
CA LEU A 363 -12.31 -25.55 -16.22
C LEU A 363 -13.68 -26.17 -15.86
N PRO A 364 -14.37 -26.92 -16.74
CA PRO A 364 -15.64 -27.56 -16.38
C PRO A 364 -15.54 -28.43 -15.13
N ARG A 365 -14.53 -29.31 -15.06
CA ARG A 365 -14.31 -30.15 -13.88
C ARG A 365 -13.98 -29.33 -12.64
N LEU A 366 -13.21 -28.25 -12.78
CA LEU A 366 -12.93 -27.37 -11.65
C LEU A 366 -14.20 -26.72 -11.10
N LEU A 367 -15.12 -26.28 -11.97
CA LEU A 367 -16.37 -25.68 -11.53
C LEU A 367 -17.29 -26.69 -10.84
N GLU A 368 -17.31 -27.94 -11.31
CA GLU A 368 -18.02 -29.03 -10.64
C GLU A 368 -17.46 -29.29 -9.24
N GLU A 369 -16.14 -29.32 -9.09
CA GLU A 369 -15.49 -29.43 -7.78
C GLU A 369 -15.81 -28.22 -6.89
N PHE A 370 -15.84 -27.01 -7.47
CA PHE A 370 -16.22 -25.81 -6.73
C PHE A 370 -17.66 -25.91 -6.19
N VAL A 371 -18.60 -26.49 -6.94
CA VAL A 371 -19.96 -26.73 -6.45
C VAL A 371 -19.96 -27.67 -5.23
N VAL A 372 -19.19 -28.75 -5.28
CA VAL A 372 -19.06 -29.69 -4.14
C VAL A 372 -18.47 -28.97 -2.93
N PHE A 373 -17.35 -28.27 -3.12
CA PHE A 373 -16.70 -27.47 -2.10
C PHE A 373 -17.65 -26.43 -1.48
N TRP A 374 -18.39 -25.71 -2.32
CA TRP A 374 -19.32 -24.67 -1.89
C TRP A 374 -20.48 -25.22 -1.07
N ARG A 375 -21.02 -26.39 -1.44
CA ARG A 375 -22.06 -27.09 -0.67
C ARG A 375 -21.58 -27.50 0.72
N GLU A 376 -20.33 -27.92 0.84
CA GLU A 376 -19.76 -28.43 2.09
C GLU A 376 -19.28 -27.33 3.03
N HIS A 377 -18.71 -26.26 2.48
CA HIS A 377 -17.97 -25.26 3.27
C HIS A 377 -18.50 -23.84 3.13
N GLY A 378 -19.28 -23.51 2.10
CA GLY A 378 -19.68 -22.14 1.78
C GLY A 378 -20.42 -21.43 2.92
N GLU A 379 -21.36 -22.10 3.60
CA GLU A 379 -22.10 -21.52 4.72
C GLU A 379 -21.18 -21.10 5.88
N VAL A 380 -20.26 -21.98 6.25
CA VAL A 380 -19.33 -21.77 7.37
C VAL A 380 -18.30 -20.71 7.02
N LEU A 381 -17.74 -20.77 5.81
CA LEU A 381 -16.72 -19.82 5.36
C LEU A 381 -17.29 -18.40 5.31
N ILE A 382 -18.48 -18.20 4.75
CA ILE A 382 -19.06 -16.85 4.67
C ILE A 382 -19.37 -16.26 6.03
N ARG A 383 -19.81 -17.07 7.01
CA ARG A 383 -20.03 -16.58 8.39
C ARG A 383 -18.74 -16.24 9.13
N GLN A 384 -17.65 -16.87 8.72
CA GLN A 384 -16.35 -16.73 9.38
C GLN A 384 -15.46 -15.66 8.75
N GLU A 385 -15.79 -15.23 7.53
CA GLU A 385 -15.12 -14.12 6.87
C GLU A 385 -15.57 -12.79 7.45
N GLY A 386 -14.61 -11.95 7.84
CA GLY A 386 -14.89 -10.56 8.22
C GLY A 386 -15.51 -9.79 7.06
N TYR A 387 -15.02 -10.04 5.85
CA TYR A 387 -15.44 -9.42 4.60
C TYR A 387 -16.74 -10.05 4.05
N HIS A 388 -17.83 -9.93 4.78
CA HIS A 388 -19.14 -10.51 4.46
C HIS A 388 -19.64 -10.21 3.04
N GLU A 389 -19.46 -8.99 2.55
CA GLU A 389 -19.95 -8.54 1.24
C GLU A 389 -19.06 -9.00 0.08
N ALA A 390 -17.79 -9.27 0.36
CA ALA A 390 -16.82 -9.78 -0.59
C ALA A 390 -16.52 -11.29 -0.41
N ALA A 391 -17.18 -11.95 0.55
CA ALA A 391 -16.84 -13.31 0.98
C ALA A 391 -16.91 -14.31 -0.18
N CYS A 392 -17.95 -14.23 -1.03
CA CYS A 392 -18.12 -15.14 -2.16
C CYS A 392 -16.95 -15.02 -3.15
N GLN A 393 -16.56 -13.78 -3.46
CA GLN A 393 -15.45 -13.46 -4.35
C GLN A 393 -14.12 -13.93 -3.75
N ILE A 394 -13.90 -13.71 -2.45
CA ILE A 394 -12.69 -14.17 -1.74
C ILE A 394 -12.61 -15.69 -1.75
N ILE A 395 -13.71 -16.38 -1.47
CA ILE A 395 -13.76 -17.85 -1.40
C ILE A 395 -13.46 -18.48 -2.76
N LEU A 396 -14.12 -18.04 -3.83
CA LEU A 396 -13.85 -18.56 -5.17
C LEU A 396 -12.42 -18.26 -5.61
N MET A 397 -11.91 -17.05 -5.32
CA MET A 397 -10.54 -16.70 -5.67
C MET A 397 -9.53 -17.56 -4.92
N ALA A 398 -9.72 -17.82 -3.63
CA ALA A 398 -8.86 -18.72 -2.85
C ALA A 398 -8.91 -20.15 -3.39
N PHE A 399 -10.10 -20.63 -3.78
CA PHE A 399 -10.28 -21.94 -4.40
C PHE A 399 -9.51 -22.05 -5.73
N LEU A 400 -9.72 -21.10 -6.63
CA LEU A 400 -9.02 -21.03 -7.91
C LEU A 400 -7.51 -20.91 -7.71
N HIS A 401 -7.08 -20.03 -6.82
CA HIS A 401 -5.66 -19.80 -6.54
C HIS A 401 -4.99 -21.09 -6.05
N ARG A 402 -5.62 -21.87 -5.17
CA ARG A 402 -5.06 -23.13 -4.68
C ARG A 402 -4.89 -24.19 -5.78
N LEU A 403 -5.80 -24.23 -6.76
CA LEU A 403 -5.86 -25.28 -7.78
C LEU A 403 -5.20 -24.91 -9.10
N VAL A 404 -5.10 -23.61 -9.41
CA VAL A 404 -4.35 -23.11 -10.57
C VAL A 404 -2.86 -23.00 -10.25
N ASN A 405 -2.49 -22.75 -8.98
CA ASN A 405 -1.10 -22.74 -8.53
C ASN A 405 -0.48 -24.13 -8.63
N GLY A 406 0.28 -24.33 -9.71
CA GLY A 406 0.89 -25.60 -10.10
C GLY A 406 1.20 -25.67 -11.59
N GLY A 407 0.51 -24.86 -12.40
CA GLY A 407 0.78 -24.73 -13.84
C GLY A 407 0.30 -23.44 -14.50
N GLY A 408 -0.63 -22.66 -13.91
CA GLY A 408 -1.21 -21.44 -14.52
C GLY A 408 -1.10 -20.17 -13.67
N GLN A 409 -1.68 -19.08 -14.19
CA GLN A 409 -1.73 -17.74 -13.60
C GLN A 409 -3.19 -17.26 -13.49
N LEU A 410 -3.47 -16.44 -12.48
CA LEU A 410 -4.77 -15.80 -12.26
C LEU A 410 -4.60 -14.27 -12.32
N ASP A 411 -5.26 -13.63 -13.28
CA ASP A 411 -5.28 -12.18 -13.43
C ASP A 411 -6.62 -11.61 -12.90
N ARG A 412 -6.56 -10.44 -12.24
CA ARG A 412 -7.74 -9.74 -11.70
C ARG A 412 -7.74 -8.23 -11.87
N GLU A 413 -8.91 -7.65 -12.15
CA GLU A 413 -9.13 -6.19 -12.21
C GLU A 413 -10.14 -5.69 -11.16
N TYR A 414 -9.69 -5.01 -10.10
CA TYR A 414 -10.57 -4.36 -9.10
C TYR A 414 -10.60 -2.85 -9.27
N ALA A 415 -11.81 -2.29 -9.28
CA ALA A 415 -12.04 -0.91 -8.88
C ALA A 415 -13.54 -0.70 -8.61
N ALA A 416 -13.87 -0.04 -7.49
CA ALA A 416 -15.25 0.27 -7.11
C ALA A 416 -15.98 0.96 -8.27
N GLY A 417 -17.16 0.45 -8.64
CA GLY A 417 -17.98 1.01 -9.71
C GLY A 417 -17.41 0.93 -11.13
N THR A 418 -16.24 0.34 -11.33
CA THR A 418 -15.72 0.08 -12.68
C THR A 418 -16.23 -1.28 -13.13
N LYS A 419 -16.79 -1.34 -14.34
CA LYS A 419 -17.39 -2.55 -14.92
C LYS A 419 -16.32 -3.60 -15.32
N ARG A 420 -15.30 -3.87 -14.47
CA ARG A 420 -14.13 -4.82 -14.42
C ARG A 420 -14.40 -6.29 -14.79
N LEU A 421 -13.45 -7.05 -15.37
CA LEU A 421 -13.55 -8.52 -15.47
C LEU A 421 -13.12 -9.09 -14.14
N ASP A 422 -13.95 -9.95 -13.57
CA ASP A 422 -13.68 -10.45 -12.23
C ASP A 422 -12.56 -11.47 -12.16
N VAL A 423 -12.38 -12.36 -13.15
CA VAL A 423 -11.28 -13.35 -13.15
C VAL A 423 -10.85 -13.70 -14.59
N LEU A 424 -9.54 -13.78 -14.82
CA LEU A 424 -8.97 -14.39 -16.03
C LEU A 424 -7.94 -15.46 -15.63
N VAL A 425 -8.20 -16.71 -16.00
CA VAL A 425 -7.23 -17.82 -15.85
C VAL A 425 -6.37 -17.85 -17.11
N ARG A 426 -5.06 -17.97 -16.94
CA ARG A 426 -4.09 -18.17 -18.02
C ARG A 426 -3.31 -19.44 -17.77
N TRP A 427 -3.44 -20.41 -18.67
CA TRP A 427 -2.83 -21.72 -18.52
C TRP A 427 -1.89 -22.04 -19.69
N PRO A 428 -0.57 -22.11 -19.46
CA PRO A 428 0.38 -22.53 -20.48
C PRO A 428 0.22 -24.02 -20.77
N TYR A 429 0.23 -24.39 -22.05
CA TYR A 429 0.24 -25.78 -22.48
C TYR A 429 1.08 -25.93 -23.75
N THR A 430 1.45 -27.17 -24.07
CA THR A 430 2.23 -27.47 -25.29
C THR A 430 1.26 -27.85 -26.39
N GLY A 431 1.33 -27.15 -27.52
CA GLY A 431 0.53 -27.44 -28.70
C GLY A 431 0.98 -28.71 -29.42
N PRO A 432 0.22 -29.16 -30.43
CA PRO A 432 0.50 -30.38 -31.17
C PRO A 432 1.89 -30.40 -31.84
N ASP A 433 2.41 -29.22 -32.21
CA ASP A 433 3.69 -29.07 -32.90
C ASP A 433 4.85 -28.72 -31.94
N GLY A 434 4.64 -28.86 -30.62
CA GLY A 434 5.62 -28.58 -29.58
C GLY A 434 5.75 -27.09 -29.22
N GLU A 435 4.93 -26.23 -29.80
CA GLU A 435 4.87 -24.80 -29.53
C GLU A 435 4.22 -24.52 -28.17
N ARG A 436 4.70 -23.50 -27.45
CA ARG A 436 4.09 -23.09 -26.18
C ARG A 436 2.88 -22.20 -26.46
N LEU A 437 1.70 -22.67 -26.08
CA LEU A 437 0.43 -21.96 -26.20
C LEU A 437 -0.08 -21.53 -24.82
N MET A 438 -1.02 -20.59 -24.82
CA MET A 438 -1.67 -20.07 -23.62
C MET A 438 -3.19 -20.19 -23.76
N GLN A 439 -3.81 -21.05 -22.97
CA GLN A 439 -5.26 -21.09 -22.79
C GLN A 439 -5.68 -19.94 -21.89
N ARG A 440 -6.84 -19.34 -22.19
CA ARG A 440 -7.38 -18.18 -21.46
C ARG A 440 -8.85 -18.44 -21.17
N GLU A 441 -9.23 -18.38 -19.90
CA GLU A 441 -10.61 -18.58 -19.45
C GLU A 441 -11.10 -17.36 -18.68
N ALA A 442 -12.18 -16.73 -19.13
CA ALA A 442 -12.75 -15.54 -18.48
C ALA A 442 -13.95 -15.90 -17.61
N MET A 443 -13.99 -15.36 -16.40
CA MET A 443 -15.12 -15.48 -15.49
C MET A 443 -15.59 -14.12 -14.96
N GLU A 444 -16.91 -13.94 -14.93
CA GLU A 444 -17.60 -12.80 -14.33
C GLU A 444 -18.35 -13.28 -13.08
N LEU A 445 -18.32 -12.51 -12.00
CA LEU A 445 -18.92 -12.89 -10.72
C LEU A 445 -20.06 -11.92 -10.35
N LYS A 446 -21.18 -12.46 -9.90
CA LYS A 446 -22.30 -11.69 -9.35
C LYS A 446 -22.76 -12.29 -8.04
N VAL A 447 -23.17 -11.43 -7.12
CA VAL A 447 -23.84 -11.84 -5.88
C VAL A 447 -25.29 -11.39 -6.01
N TRP A 448 -26.24 -12.31 -5.85
CA TRP A 448 -27.67 -12.00 -5.86
C TRP A 448 -28.16 -11.88 -4.43
N ARG A 449 -28.47 -10.66 -3.98
CA ARG A 449 -28.92 -10.38 -2.62
C ARG A 449 -30.44 -10.26 -2.51
N ALA A 450 -30.92 -10.25 -1.27
CA ALA A 450 -32.33 -10.00 -0.99
C ALA A 450 -32.75 -8.62 -1.53
N ASN A 451 -33.94 -8.53 -2.10
CA ASN A 451 -34.51 -7.31 -2.67
C ASN A 451 -33.76 -6.74 -3.90
N GLU A 452 -32.81 -7.47 -4.48
CA GLU A 452 -32.17 -7.14 -5.75
C GLU A 452 -32.78 -7.94 -6.91
N ASN A 453 -32.76 -7.35 -8.11
CA ASN A 453 -33.12 -8.06 -9.34
C ASN A 453 -32.12 -9.18 -9.64
N ASP A 454 -32.54 -10.22 -10.37
CA ASP A 454 -31.62 -11.27 -10.82
C ASP A 454 -30.46 -10.64 -11.61
N PRO A 455 -29.20 -10.77 -11.17
CA PRO A 455 -28.06 -10.13 -11.82
C PRO A 455 -27.67 -10.78 -13.15
N LEU A 456 -28.38 -11.84 -13.58
CA LEU A 456 -28.12 -12.57 -14.82
C LEU A 456 -28.02 -11.65 -16.06
N PRO A 457 -28.97 -10.73 -16.37
CA PRO A 457 -28.88 -9.90 -17.57
C PRO A 457 -27.67 -8.97 -17.56
N ASP A 458 -27.41 -8.33 -16.42
CA ASP A 458 -26.29 -7.40 -16.24
C ASP A 458 -24.94 -8.13 -16.28
N GLY A 459 -24.86 -9.31 -15.67
CA GLY A 459 -23.71 -10.20 -15.70
C GLY A 459 -23.37 -10.67 -17.11
N LEU A 460 -24.38 -11.10 -17.89
CA LEU A 460 -24.18 -11.50 -19.29
C LEU A 460 -23.70 -10.33 -20.14
N ALA A 461 -24.28 -9.14 -19.99
CA ALA A 461 -23.86 -7.95 -20.72
C ALA A 461 -22.42 -7.52 -20.36
N GLN A 462 -22.00 -7.72 -19.11
CA GLN A 462 -20.64 -7.43 -18.67
C GLN A 462 -19.63 -8.44 -19.19
N LEU A 463 -19.90 -9.74 -19.02
CA LEU A 463 -19.08 -10.81 -19.57
C LEU A 463 -18.89 -10.65 -21.08
N ASP A 464 -19.96 -10.29 -21.82
CA ASP A 464 -19.90 -10.12 -23.27
C ASP A 464 -18.90 -9.05 -23.72
N ARG A 465 -18.87 -7.89 -23.05
CA ARG A 465 -17.89 -6.83 -23.31
C ARG A 465 -16.46 -7.32 -23.07
N TYR A 466 -16.28 -8.21 -22.09
CA TYR A 466 -14.97 -8.76 -21.78
C TYR A 466 -14.49 -9.79 -22.77
N LEU A 467 -15.37 -10.69 -23.18
CA LEU A 467 -15.08 -11.67 -24.21
C LEU A 467 -14.69 -10.97 -25.52
N ASP A 468 -15.34 -9.85 -25.84
CA ASP A 468 -14.98 -9.01 -26.97
C ASP A 468 -13.55 -8.44 -26.86
N ARG A 469 -13.25 -7.76 -25.73
CA ARG A 469 -11.94 -7.16 -25.46
C ARG A 469 -10.80 -8.18 -25.49
N LEU A 470 -11.03 -9.39 -24.99
CA LEU A 470 -10.03 -10.46 -24.92
C LEU A 470 -9.99 -11.36 -26.16
N THR A 471 -10.93 -11.15 -27.09
CA THR A 471 -11.15 -11.99 -28.27
C THR A 471 -11.33 -13.46 -27.88
N LEU A 472 -12.18 -13.70 -26.87
CA LEU A 472 -12.52 -15.02 -26.37
C LEU A 472 -13.91 -15.45 -26.89
N PRO A 473 -14.08 -16.71 -27.31
CA PRO A 473 -15.34 -17.18 -27.87
C PRO A 473 -16.39 -17.54 -26.80
N THR A 474 -15.97 -17.76 -25.55
CA THR A 474 -16.82 -18.21 -24.43
C THR A 474 -16.25 -17.73 -23.09
N GLY A 475 -17.06 -17.82 -22.05
CA GLY A 475 -16.69 -17.54 -20.67
C GLY A 475 -17.72 -18.10 -19.68
N VAL A 476 -17.49 -17.80 -18.40
CA VAL A 476 -18.34 -18.28 -17.31
C VAL A 476 -18.92 -17.10 -16.52
N LEU A 477 -20.22 -17.12 -16.26
CA LEU A 477 -20.86 -16.21 -15.31
C LEU A 477 -21.19 -17.00 -14.04
N VAL A 478 -20.60 -16.64 -12.91
CA VAL A 478 -20.90 -17.25 -11.61
C VAL A 478 -21.84 -16.33 -10.83
N ILE A 479 -23.01 -16.85 -10.44
CA ILE A 479 -23.99 -16.13 -9.64
C ILE A 479 -24.09 -16.80 -8.27
N PHE A 480 -23.67 -16.09 -7.23
CA PHE A 480 -23.82 -16.48 -5.84
C PHE A 480 -25.18 -16.03 -5.30
N ASP A 481 -26.14 -16.96 -5.17
CA ASP A 481 -27.47 -16.69 -4.63
C ASP A 481 -27.43 -16.63 -3.10
N ARG A 482 -27.44 -15.40 -2.58
CA ARG A 482 -27.38 -15.08 -1.14
C ARG A 482 -28.75 -14.74 -0.56
N ARG A 483 -29.82 -14.88 -1.34
CA ARG A 483 -31.18 -14.57 -0.89
C ARG A 483 -31.65 -15.56 0.20
N PRO A 484 -32.50 -15.12 1.14
CA PRO A 484 -33.14 -16.02 2.11
C PRO A 484 -33.94 -17.15 1.45
N GLU A 485 -34.50 -16.90 0.27
CA GLU A 485 -35.32 -17.85 -0.50
C GLU A 485 -34.48 -18.80 -1.37
N ALA A 486 -33.16 -18.64 -1.38
CA ALA A 486 -32.26 -19.50 -2.14
C ALA A 486 -32.37 -20.97 -1.68
N PRO A 487 -32.11 -21.95 -2.57
CA PRO A 487 -32.12 -23.36 -2.20
C PRO A 487 -31.23 -23.67 -0.99
N PRO A 488 -31.58 -24.71 -0.20
CA PRO A 488 -30.72 -25.18 0.89
C PRO A 488 -29.31 -25.48 0.38
N TRP A 489 -28.28 -25.21 1.18
CA TRP A 489 -26.86 -25.32 0.79
C TRP A 489 -26.52 -26.60 0.02
N LYS A 490 -26.99 -27.77 0.49
CA LYS A 490 -26.75 -29.07 -0.16
C LYS A 490 -27.35 -29.22 -1.57
N ALA A 491 -28.33 -28.39 -1.92
CA ALA A 491 -29.01 -28.38 -3.21
C ALA A 491 -28.57 -27.22 -4.13
N ARG A 492 -27.67 -26.34 -3.67
CA ARG A 492 -27.15 -25.22 -4.47
C ARG A 492 -26.20 -25.71 -5.57
N GLY A 493 -25.99 -24.95 -6.63
CA GLY A 493 -25.14 -25.38 -7.75
C GLY A 493 -25.96 -25.94 -8.89
N GLY A 494 -26.04 -25.18 -9.97
CA GLY A 494 -26.62 -25.56 -11.24
C GLY A 494 -25.87 -24.90 -12.39
N PHE A 495 -25.74 -25.63 -13.49
CA PHE A 495 -25.13 -25.16 -14.71
C PHE A 495 -26.19 -24.94 -15.78
N GLU A 496 -26.14 -23.78 -16.44
CA GLU A 496 -26.99 -23.44 -17.57
C GLU A 496 -26.11 -22.95 -18.72
N ARG A 497 -26.41 -23.37 -19.95
CA ARG A 497 -25.82 -22.78 -21.15
C ARG A 497 -26.75 -21.71 -21.69
N THR A 498 -26.22 -20.51 -21.86
CA THR A 498 -27.00 -19.38 -22.38
C THR A 498 -26.17 -18.57 -23.38
N THR A 499 -26.80 -17.56 -23.95
CA THR A 499 -26.19 -16.72 -24.99
C THR A 499 -26.06 -15.28 -24.49
N THR A 500 -24.89 -14.67 -24.72
CA THR A 500 -24.68 -13.24 -24.43
C THR A 500 -25.44 -12.35 -25.43
N PRO A 501 -25.58 -11.03 -25.17
CA PRO A 501 -26.22 -10.11 -26.12
C PRO A 501 -25.63 -10.13 -27.54
N SER A 502 -24.32 -10.36 -27.70
CA SER A 502 -23.69 -10.49 -29.03
C SER A 502 -23.77 -11.89 -29.66
N GLY A 503 -24.39 -12.87 -29.00
CA GLY A 503 -24.56 -14.21 -29.56
C GLY A 503 -23.53 -15.26 -29.13
N ARG A 504 -22.62 -14.95 -28.18
CA ARG A 504 -21.60 -15.91 -27.70
C ARG A 504 -22.23 -16.92 -26.73
N GLN A 505 -21.89 -18.19 -26.89
CA GLN A 505 -22.28 -19.24 -25.94
C GLN A 505 -21.44 -19.11 -24.67
N VAL A 506 -22.09 -19.07 -23.52
CA VAL A 506 -21.45 -18.98 -22.20
C VAL A 506 -22.07 -19.95 -21.21
N THR A 507 -21.32 -20.28 -20.17
CA THR A 507 -21.80 -21.13 -19.07
C THR A 507 -22.19 -20.25 -17.90
N VAL A 508 -23.39 -20.42 -17.35
CA VAL A 508 -23.83 -19.81 -16.10
C VAL A 508 -23.77 -20.86 -15.00
N LEU A 509 -23.04 -20.55 -13.93
CA LEU A 509 -22.99 -21.33 -12.70
C LEU A 509 -23.76 -20.57 -11.62
N ARG A 510 -24.85 -21.14 -11.09
CA ARG A 510 -25.60 -20.54 -9.97
C ARG A 510 -25.40 -21.36 -8.69
N VAL A 511 -24.83 -20.74 -7.65
CA VAL A 511 -24.36 -21.40 -6.41
C VAL A 511 -24.78 -20.66 -5.15
#